data_AF-A0A397DIW0-F1
#
_entry.id   AF-A0A397DIW0-F1
#
_cell.length_a   1.000
_cell.length_b   1.000
_cell.length_c   1.000
_cell.angle_alpha   90.00
_cell.angle_beta   90.00
_cell.angle_gamma   90.00
#
_symmetry.space_group_name_H-M   'P 1'
#
loop_
_entity.id
_entity.type
_entity.pdbx_description
1 polymer ?
#
loop_
_entity_poly.entity_id
_entity_poly.type
_entity_poly.pdbx_seq_one_letter_code
_entity_poly.pdbx_strand_id
1 'polypeptide(L)'
;MVKHARDAAAVPGQSKAKKGKSALKQQDIGTAFKFKSYVNLFGGISSEHRELLIQDCKSCFSCREVEDGDNYSLGSTFFIKANEASVCGMEVLAKKIFDLHTQGMTYDPATSGAEWWTQHIDHRDNIGFHWDRDYGKEEDDQVHVHPFLGSVTYLCVNAGPTVILDKRGTFEYGADISGPLRQCIVSRPTPGKHITFDGELLHGAPSDLAFPHVNEDDDTSVRVTFLVNIWLNHVPIQSQRLEPTVASTLKLEAKHVESLALITTDAEPTPDVEVYDAKSVKHDNGPFPLSERDPAYDAIVMHQLSSVERARRRLLSLVITFTIEMMVAFVISRYTATLRTYPLLMSFMPVISAISGNVGLQSSSIMTRALAVGLVSTKDSSRAIGRDLASALVLGLALGLLTGIVAGMWQNWLVFGLVVGIAQFLSILTAALTGSAAPLIGKWLHFDPATFAGPMETAIQDVVGNSFFLILASVLLDYFATT
;
A
#
# COMPACT_ATOMS: atom_id res chain seq x y z
N MET A 1 29.88 -33.30 35.71
CA MET A 1 31.25 -33.85 35.88
C MET A 1 32.00 -33.60 34.58
N VAL A 2 32.94 -32.64 34.62
CA VAL A 2 34.16 -32.43 33.77
C VAL A 2 33.93 -32.27 32.24
N LYS A 3 33.93 -31.08 31.60
CA LYS A 3 34.99 -30.07 31.30
C LYS A 3 36.30 -30.63 30.72
N HIS A 4 36.60 -30.33 29.44
CA HIS A 4 37.99 -30.13 29.01
C HIS A 4 38.13 -28.97 28.01
N ALA A 5 38.85 -27.94 28.49
CA ALA A 5 39.56 -26.94 27.71
C ALA A 5 41.00 -27.42 27.45
N ARG A 6 41.71 -26.69 26.57
CA ARG A 6 43.17 -26.47 26.42
C ARG A 6 43.55 -26.51 24.93
N ASP A 7 44.43 -25.70 24.36
CA ASP A 7 45.25 -24.57 24.82
C ASP A 7 45.76 -23.83 23.57
N ALA A 8 46.07 -22.55 23.73
CA ALA A 8 46.78 -21.73 22.75
C ALA A 8 48.30 -21.97 22.82
N ALA A 9 48.99 -21.88 21.69
CA ALA A 9 50.43 -21.58 21.63
C ALA A 9 50.77 -20.82 20.34
N ALA A 10 51.33 -19.62 20.51
CA ALA A 10 51.82 -18.72 19.47
C ALA A 10 53.32 -18.97 19.19
N VAL A 11 53.76 -18.76 17.94
CA VAL A 11 55.18 -18.54 17.55
C VAL A 11 55.20 -17.53 16.37
N PRO A 12 56.22 -16.64 16.26
CA PRO A 12 56.03 -15.25 15.82
C PRO A 12 56.62 -14.88 14.45
N GLY A 13 56.05 -13.82 13.87
CA GLY A 13 56.77 -12.74 13.17
C GLY A 13 57.37 -13.00 11.79
N GLN A 14 56.67 -12.53 10.74
CA GLN A 14 57.33 -11.85 9.60
C GLN A 14 56.48 -10.69 9.07
N SER A 15 57.16 -9.55 8.98
CA SER A 15 56.76 -8.22 8.52
C SER A 15 55.96 -8.18 7.21
N LYS A 16 54.87 -7.39 7.18
CA LYS A 16 54.38 -6.74 5.96
C LYS A 16 54.05 -5.27 6.21
N ALA A 17 54.50 -4.47 5.25
CA ALA A 17 54.61 -3.03 5.25
C ALA A 17 53.27 -2.28 5.47
N LYS A 18 53.37 -1.16 6.20
CA LYS A 18 52.35 -0.12 6.30
C LYS A 18 52.02 0.44 4.92
N LYS A 19 50.86 0.09 4.36
CA LYS A 19 50.14 0.98 3.43
C LYS A 19 49.15 1.78 4.26
N GLY A 20 49.44 3.07 4.42
CA GLY A 20 48.53 4.02 5.03
C GLY A 20 47.26 4.10 4.19
N LYS A 21 46.16 3.55 4.69
CA LYS A 21 44.83 3.98 4.28
C LYS A 21 44.60 5.32 4.96
N SER A 22 44.70 6.39 4.19
CA SER A 22 44.11 7.68 4.53
C SER A 22 42.62 7.40 4.78
N ALA A 23 42.23 7.37 6.06
CA ALA A 23 40.83 7.36 6.43
C ALA A 23 40.23 8.66 5.90
N LEU A 24 39.43 8.56 4.84
CA LEU A 24 38.49 9.60 4.44
C LEU A 24 37.70 9.95 5.69
N LYS A 25 37.94 11.13 6.26
CA LYS A 25 37.10 11.68 7.32
C LYS A 25 35.72 11.85 6.71
N GLN A 26 34.84 10.90 6.99
CA GLN A 26 33.41 11.01 6.77
C GLN A 26 32.94 12.16 7.67
N GLN A 27 32.87 13.38 7.11
CA GLN A 27 32.31 14.51 7.83
C GLN A 27 30.83 14.22 8.03
N ASP A 28 30.43 14.22 9.30
CA ASP A 28 29.08 13.94 9.77
C ASP A 28 28.15 15.10 9.35
N ILE A 29 27.18 14.80 8.48
CA ILE A 29 26.26 15.78 7.87
C ILE A 29 24.94 15.85 8.65
N GLY A 30 25.01 15.62 9.96
CA GLY A 30 23.85 15.62 10.84
C GLY A 30 23.35 14.21 11.14
N THR A 31 23.10 13.97 12.41
CA THR A 31 22.76 12.66 12.97
C THR A 31 21.33 12.23 12.58
N ALA A 32 21.25 11.12 11.85
CA ALA A 32 20.11 10.21 11.64
C ALA A 32 18.99 10.58 10.64
N PHE A 33 18.75 11.83 10.26
CA PHE A 33 17.79 12.20 9.19
C PHE A 33 18.22 13.51 8.50
N LYS A 34 18.90 13.41 7.34
CA LYS A 34 19.57 14.56 6.69
C LYS A 34 18.61 15.38 5.81
N PHE A 35 17.68 16.12 6.41
CA PHE A 35 16.79 17.03 5.66
C PHE A 35 17.26 18.48 5.75
N LYS A 36 17.20 19.22 4.63
CA LYS A 36 17.37 20.68 4.59
C LYS A 36 16.33 21.32 3.67
N SER A 37 15.95 22.55 3.99
CA SER A 37 15.05 23.38 3.18
C SER A 37 15.71 24.74 2.94
N TYR A 38 15.57 25.26 1.73
CA TYR A 38 16.07 26.56 1.30
C TYR A 38 14.91 27.31 0.67
N VAL A 39 14.50 28.44 1.27
CA VAL A 39 13.27 29.18 0.90
C VAL A 39 13.22 29.54 -0.58
N ASN A 40 14.33 30.05 -1.13
CA ASN A 40 14.39 30.48 -2.51
C ASN A 40 15.79 30.32 -3.09
N LEU A 41 16.13 29.10 -3.48
CA LEU A 41 17.42 28.77 -4.08
C LEU A 41 17.74 29.65 -5.29
N PHE A 42 16.70 30.03 -6.04
CA PHE A 42 16.79 30.84 -7.25
C PHE A 42 16.39 32.30 -7.04
N GLY A 43 16.50 32.86 -5.83
CA GLY A 43 16.06 34.24 -5.59
C GLY A 43 16.73 35.32 -6.45
N GLY A 44 17.89 35.02 -7.04
CA GLY A 44 18.56 35.89 -8.01
C GLY A 44 18.11 35.74 -9.47
N ILE A 45 17.22 34.79 -9.80
CA ILE A 45 16.71 34.59 -11.16
C ILE A 45 15.63 35.64 -11.46
N SER A 46 15.68 36.26 -12.64
CA SER A 46 14.59 37.19 -13.03
C SER A 46 13.32 36.43 -13.37
N SER A 47 12.15 37.09 -13.30
CA SER A 47 10.86 36.47 -13.62
C SER A 47 10.82 35.91 -15.05
N GLU A 48 11.45 36.58 -16.01
CA GLU A 48 11.58 36.12 -17.39
C GLU A 48 12.35 34.80 -17.49
N HIS A 49 13.50 34.70 -16.81
CA HIS A 49 14.30 33.47 -16.82
C HIS A 49 13.65 32.34 -16.01
N ARG A 50 12.85 32.65 -14.98
CA ARG A 50 12.02 31.66 -14.28
C ARG A 50 10.98 31.06 -15.22
N GLU A 51 10.33 31.87 -16.06
CA GLU A 51 9.38 31.40 -17.07
C GLU A 51 10.07 30.50 -18.11
N LEU A 52 11.26 30.89 -18.57
CA LEU A 52 12.06 30.06 -19.47
C LEU A 52 12.45 28.72 -18.83
N LEU A 53 12.83 28.72 -17.55
CA LEU A 53 13.13 27.50 -16.80
C LEU A 53 11.90 26.58 -16.71
N ILE A 54 10.72 27.13 -16.44
CA ILE A 54 9.45 26.37 -16.42
C ILE A 54 9.15 25.79 -17.80
N GLN A 55 9.34 26.58 -18.87
CA GLN A 55 9.14 26.13 -20.24
C GLN A 55 10.11 25.01 -20.66
N ASP A 56 11.38 25.10 -20.24
CA ASP A 56 12.38 24.06 -20.48
C ASP A 56 12.06 22.80 -19.67
N CYS A 57 11.58 22.94 -18.44
CA CYS A 57 11.09 21.81 -17.64
C CYS A 57 9.95 21.05 -18.33
N LYS A 58 9.04 21.78 -19.00
CA LYS A 58 7.97 21.19 -19.81
C LYS A 58 8.51 20.48 -21.05
N SER A 59 9.53 21.03 -21.69
CA SER A 59 10.12 20.49 -22.92
C SER A 59 10.92 19.21 -22.67
N CYS A 60 11.56 19.09 -21.51
CA CYS A 60 12.29 17.89 -21.07
C CYS A 60 11.52 17.01 -20.08
N PHE A 61 10.18 17.18 -20.02
CA PHE A 61 9.33 16.44 -19.11
C PHE A 61 9.50 14.94 -19.29
N SER A 62 9.86 14.25 -18.19
CA SER A 62 10.31 12.86 -18.24
C SER A 62 9.43 11.92 -17.43
N CYS A 63 8.52 12.37 -16.55
CA CYS A 63 7.90 11.50 -15.53
C CYS A 63 6.37 11.60 -15.47
N ARG A 64 5.64 10.52 -15.78
CA ARG A 64 4.18 10.38 -15.56
C ARG A 64 3.85 9.02 -14.95
N GLU A 65 2.82 8.96 -14.10
CA GLU A 65 2.21 7.70 -13.65
C GLU A 65 1.53 6.99 -14.85
N VAL A 66 1.69 5.67 -14.98
CA VAL A 66 0.98 4.85 -15.96
C VAL A 66 -0.06 4.04 -15.19
N GLU A 67 -1.32 4.07 -15.63
CA GLU A 67 -2.47 3.44 -14.92
C GLU A 67 -2.39 1.90 -14.73
N ASP A 68 -1.32 1.23 -15.17
CA ASP A 68 -1.12 -0.22 -14.99
C ASP A 68 0.01 -0.49 -13.99
N GLY A 69 -0.39 -0.93 -12.80
CA GLY A 69 0.39 -1.03 -11.56
C GLY A 69 1.55 -2.03 -11.50
N ASP A 70 2.39 -2.13 -12.53
CA ASP A 70 3.61 -2.93 -12.49
C ASP A 70 4.88 -2.23 -13.02
N ASN A 71 4.83 -0.94 -13.37
CA ASN A 71 6.03 -0.19 -13.76
C ASN A 71 6.07 1.21 -13.13
N TYR A 72 6.94 1.38 -12.13
CA TYR A 72 7.30 2.68 -11.56
C TYR A 72 8.12 3.48 -12.58
N SER A 73 7.69 4.72 -12.86
CA SER A 73 8.45 5.79 -13.56
C SER A 73 9.49 5.29 -14.59
N LEU A 74 9.05 4.94 -15.81
CA LEU A 74 9.95 4.69 -16.96
C LEU A 74 10.58 5.99 -17.52
N GLY A 75 10.57 7.07 -16.74
CA GLY A 75 11.05 8.37 -17.15
C GLY A 75 12.56 8.42 -17.25
N SER A 76 13.10 8.52 -18.46
CA SER A 76 14.54 8.69 -18.68
C SER A 76 15.07 9.86 -17.85
N THR A 77 15.99 9.58 -16.92
CA THR A 77 16.74 10.61 -16.20
C THR A 77 17.98 11.01 -16.99
N PHE A 78 18.45 12.23 -16.75
CA PHE A 78 19.66 12.74 -17.38
C PHE A 78 20.82 12.77 -16.40
N PHE A 79 22.03 12.40 -16.81
CA PHE A 79 23.22 12.45 -15.96
C PHE A 79 24.29 13.34 -16.55
N ILE A 80 24.89 14.19 -15.71
CA ILE A 80 26.09 14.96 -16.03
C ILE A 80 27.16 14.72 -14.97
N LYS A 81 28.34 14.28 -15.41
CA LYS A 81 29.49 14.09 -14.51
C LYS A 81 30.06 15.42 -14.04
N ALA A 82 30.66 15.41 -12.86
CA ALA A 82 31.33 16.58 -12.29
C ALA A 82 32.42 17.15 -13.22
N ASN A 83 33.14 16.27 -13.93
CA ASN A 83 34.21 16.67 -14.87
C ASN A 83 33.75 16.96 -16.31
N GLU A 84 32.47 16.82 -16.64
CA GLU A 84 31.95 17.08 -17.98
C GLU A 84 31.52 18.54 -18.15
N ALA A 85 31.71 19.11 -19.34
CA ALA A 85 31.23 20.45 -19.68
C ALA A 85 29.73 20.40 -20.01
N SER A 86 28.93 21.33 -19.47
CA SER A 86 27.48 21.41 -19.72
C SER A 86 27.14 21.83 -21.15
N VAL A 87 26.09 21.27 -21.74
CA VAL A 87 25.62 21.59 -23.11
C VAL A 87 24.40 22.52 -23.15
N CYS A 88 23.70 22.70 -22.02
CA CYS A 88 22.53 23.57 -21.90
C CYS A 88 22.43 24.18 -20.50
N GLY A 89 21.56 25.19 -20.33
CA GLY A 89 21.34 25.84 -19.03
C GLY A 89 20.85 24.89 -17.93
N MET A 90 20.08 23.85 -18.27
CA MET A 90 19.60 22.84 -17.31
C MET A 90 20.74 22.00 -16.74
N GLU A 91 21.70 21.57 -17.58
CA GLU A 91 22.91 20.88 -17.12
C GLU A 91 23.79 21.78 -16.25
N VAL A 92 23.90 23.07 -16.58
CA VAL A 92 24.61 24.03 -15.72
C VAL A 92 23.92 24.11 -14.36
N LEU A 93 22.60 24.18 -14.33
CA LEU A 93 21.83 24.25 -13.09
C LEU A 93 22.02 23.00 -12.22
N ALA A 94 21.91 21.81 -12.82
CA ALA A 94 22.14 20.53 -12.15
C ALA A 94 23.56 20.46 -11.55
N LYS A 95 24.58 20.87 -12.30
CA LYS A 95 25.96 20.94 -11.79
C LYS A 95 26.11 21.91 -10.64
N LYS A 96 25.48 23.09 -10.69
CA LYS A 96 25.56 24.06 -9.59
C LYS A 96 24.92 23.54 -8.31
N ILE A 97 23.83 22.78 -8.41
CA ILE A 97 23.21 22.10 -7.26
C ILE A 97 24.14 20.99 -6.73
N PHE A 98 24.76 20.21 -7.60
CA PHE A 98 25.78 19.22 -7.22
C PHE A 98 26.96 19.88 -6.49
N ASP A 99 27.55 20.92 -7.06
CA ASP A 99 28.70 21.64 -6.48
C ASP A 99 28.33 22.26 -5.11
N LEU A 100 27.12 22.80 -4.99
CA LEU A 100 26.60 23.36 -3.74
C LEU A 100 26.60 22.33 -2.61
N HIS A 101 26.10 21.12 -2.86
CA HIS A 101 25.92 20.11 -1.83
C HIS A 101 27.11 19.16 -1.67
N THR A 102 28.11 19.26 -2.55
CA THR A 102 29.37 18.49 -2.46
C THR A 102 30.56 19.36 -2.08
N GLN A 103 30.33 20.64 -1.77
CA GLN A 103 31.38 21.57 -1.36
C GLN A 103 32.19 21.02 -0.16
N GLY A 104 33.49 20.86 -0.36
CA GLY A 104 34.42 20.36 0.66
C GLY A 104 34.46 18.83 0.81
N MET A 105 33.68 18.08 0.01
CA MET A 105 33.73 16.62 -0.02
C MET A 105 34.85 16.11 -0.93
N THR A 106 35.29 14.87 -0.68
CA THR A 106 36.24 14.17 -1.55
C THR A 106 35.51 13.06 -2.31
N TYR A 107 35.60 13.10 -3.64
CA TYR A 107 34.98 12.15 -4.55
C TYR A 107 35.79 12.08 -5.86
N ASP A 108 35.58 11.04 -6.66
CA ASP A 108 36.13 10.92 -8.01
C ASP A 108 35.22 11.66 -9.02
N PRO A 109 35.67 12.74 -9.66
CA PRO A 109 34.87 13.52 -10.61
C PRO A 109 34.44 12.75 -11.87
N ALA A 110 35.13 11.66 -12.22
CA ALA A 110 34.79 10.85 -13.38
C ALA A 110 33.61 9.89 -13.11
N THR A 111 33.34 9.61 -11.84
CA THR A 111 32.29 8.71 -11.38
C THR A 111 31.32 9.41 -10.42
N SER A 112 31.33 10.74 -10.34
CA SER A 112 30.40 11.50 -9.51
C SER A 112 29.70 12.55 -10.36
N GLY A 113 28.46 12.88 -10.04
CA GLY A 113 27.70 13.82 -10.85
C GLY A 113 26.27 14.03 -10.38
N ALA A 114 25.54 14.78 -11.20
CA ALA A 114 24.15 15.12 -11.01
C ALA A 114 23.29 14.28 -11.95
N GLU A 115 22.42 13.47 -11.38
CA GLU A 115 21.28 12.91 -12.09
C GLU A 115 20.11 13.88 -11.95
N TRP A 116 19.45 14.27 -13.04
CA TRP A 116 18.41 15.29 -13.01
C TRP A 116 17.28 14.97 -13.98
N TRP A 117 16.07 15.41 -13.63
CA TRP A 117 14.87 15.27 -14.44
C TRP A 117 13.84 16.33 -14.04
N THR A 118 12.77 16.42 -14.81
CA THR A 118 11.73 17.43 -14.60
C THR A 118 10.36 16.77 -14.48
N GLN A 119 9.55 17.30 -13.57
CA GLN A 119 8.14 16.95 -13.45
C GLN A 119 7.32 18.17 -13.83
N HIS A 120 6.33 17.98 -14.70
CA HIS A 120 5.34 18.95 -15.15
C HIS A 120 4.00 18.19 -15.17
N ILE A 121 3.45 17.96 -13.99
CA ILE A 121 2.30 17.07 -13.74
C ILE A 121 1.09 17.87 -13.26
N ASP A 122 -0.11 17.45 -13.60
CA ASP A 122 -1.33 18.11 -13.11
C ASP A 122 -1.64 17.74 -11.65
N HIS A 123 -2.70 18.29 -11.05
CA HIS A 123 -3.08 18.01 -9.66
C HIS A 123 -3.67 16.60 -9.45
N ARG A 124 -4.03 15.89 -10.52
CA ARG A 124 -4.60 14.53 -10.47
C ARG A 124 -3.51 13.48 -10.48
N ASP A 125 -2.43 13.73 -11.23
CA ASP A 125 -1.26 12.87 -11.33
C ASP A 125 -0.56 12.74 -9.96
N ASN A 126 -0.32 11.50 -9.52
CA ASN A 126 0.34 11.21 -8.25
C ASN A 126 1.81 10.79 -8.50
N ILE A 127 2.68 11.08 -7.53
CA ILE A 127 4.00 10.44 -7.44
C ILE A 127 3.95 9.47 -6.26
N GLY A 128 3.74 8.19 -6.56
CA GLY A 128 3.74 7.12 -5.58
C GLY A 128 5.03 7.08 -4.75
N PHE A 129 4.93 6.49 -3.56
CA PHE A 129 6.08 6.37 -2.67
C PHE A 129 7.13 5.41 -3.23
N HIS A 130 8.35 5.90 -3.42
CA HIS A 130 9.47 5.15 -3.99
C HIS A 130 10.79 5.51 -3.32
N TRP A 131 11.82 4.75 -3.70
CA TRP A 131 13.21 5.05 -3.37
C TRP A 131 13.96 5.27 -4.67
N ASP A 132 14.81 6.29 -4.69
CA ASP A 132 15.72 6.48 -5.82
C ASP A 132 16.86 5.47 -5.73
N ARG A 133 17.08 4.71 -6.81
CA ARG A 133 18.05 3.63 -6.89
C ARG A 133 18.61 3.50 -8.30
N ASP A 134 19.80 2.94 -8.42
CA ASP A 134 20.30 2.44 -9.70
C ASP A 134 19.68 1.06 -10.00
N TYR A 135 18.52 1.05 -10.65
CA TYR A 135 17.78 -0.17 -10.97
C TYR A 135 18.57 -1.13 -11.87
N GLY A 136 19.50 -0.63 -12.71
CA GLY A 136 20.34 -1.50 -13.55
C GLY A 136 21.32 -2.36 -12.74
N LYS A 137 21.72 -1.91 -11.56
CA LYS A 137 22.61 -2.66 -10.64
C LYS A 137 21.87 -3.69 -9.79
N GLU A 138 20.57 -3.48 -9.56
CA GLU A 138 19.72 -4.41 -8.83
C GLU A 138 19.51 -5.70 -9.64
N GLU A 139 19.24 -5.57 -10.94
CA GLU A 139 19.01 -6.70 -11.84
C GLU A 139 20.25 -7.62 -11.98
N ASP A 140 21.45 -7.03 -12.03
CA ASP A 140 22.70 -7.77 -12.31
C ASP A 140 23.45 -8.24 -11.06
N ASP A 141 23.54 -7.41 -10.00
CA ASP A 141 24.46 -7.63 -8.87
C ASP A 141 23.76 -7.83 -7.51
N GLN A 142 22.43 -7.67 -7.43
CA GLN A 142 21.67 -7.60 -6.16
C GLN A 142 22.19 -6.54 -5.17
N VAL A 143 22.77 -5.45 -5.69
CA VAL A 143 23.30 -4.35 -4.87
C VAL A 143 22.38 -3.13 -5.01
N HIS A 144 21.89 -2.62 -3.87
CA HIS A 144 21.16 -1.36 -3.80
C HIS A 144 22.15 -0.21 -3.70
N VAL A 145 22.22 0.60 -4.75
CA VAL A 145 22.96 1.85 -4.73
C VAL A 145 21.95 2.99 -4.82
N HIS A 146 21.96 3.85 -3.81
CA HIS A 146 21.11 5.02 -3.70
C HIS A 146 21.93 6.28 -3.96
N PRO A 147 21.29 7.38 -4.41
CA PRO A 147 21.96 8.66 -4.44
C PRO A 147 22.39 9.05 -3.02
N PHE A 148 23.49 9.77 -2.94
CA PHE A 148 23.96 10.32 -1.67
C PHE A 148 22.97 11.34 -1.09
N LEU A 149 22.30 12.10 -1.97
CA LEU A 149 21.30 13.09 -1.61
C LEU A 149 20.23 13.12 -2.71
N GLY A 150 18.95 13.09 -2.30
CA GLY A 150 17.82 13.46 -3.16
C GLY A 150 17.50 14.94 -3.01
N SER A 151 17.02 15.59 -4.07
CA SER A 151 16.57 16.98 -3.98
C SER A 151 15.38 17.31 -4.87
N VAL A 152 14.56 18.25 -4.41
CA VAL A 152 13.40 18.77 -5.14
C VAL A 152 13.44 20.27 -5.12
N THR A 153 13.40 20.88 -6.30
CA THR A 153 13.24 22.33 -6.45
C THR A 153 11.86 22.65 -7.02
N TYR A 154 11.03 23.31 -6.23
CA TYR A 154 9.70 23.72 -6.64
C TYR A 154 9.75 24.97 -7.50
N LEU A 155 9.11 24.96 -8.67
CA LEU A 155 9.01 26.12 -9.54
C LEU A 155 7.62 26.78 -9.51
N CYS A 156 6.63 26.12 -8.91
CA CYS A 156 5.25 26.59 -8.74
C CYS A 156 4.66 26.19 -7.36
N VAL A 157 3.39 26.55 -7.09
CA VAL A 157 2.71 26.41 -5.78
C VAL A 157 1.59 25.35 -5.79
N ASN A 158 0.90 25.09 -6.91
CA ASN A 158 -0.38 24.39 -6.86
C ASN A 158 -0.22 22.87 -7.04
N ALA A 159 0.16 22.15 -5.98
CA ALA A 159 0.37 20.72 -6.10
C ALA A 159 0.52 19.93 -4.78
N GLY A 160 0.60 18.61 -4.93
CA GLY A 160 1.01 17.67 -3.89
C GLY A 160 2.38 18.02 -3.27
N PRO A 161 2.48 18.06 -1.92
CA PRO A 161 3.74 18.26 -1.22
C PRO A 161 4.68 17.08 -1.42
N THR A 162 5.98 17.30 -1.31
CA THR A 162 6.91 16.16 -1.21
C THR A 162 6.88 15.64 0.22
N VAL A 163 6.57 14.37 0.38
CA VAL A 163 6.54 13.65 1.64
C VAL A 163 7.76 12.75 1.72
N ILE A 164 8.55 12.88 2.79
CA ILE A 164 9.72 12.05 3.07
C ILE A 164 9.47 11.26 4.35
N LEU A 165 9.63 9.96 4.28
CA LEU A 165 9.41 9.02 5.37
C LEU A 165 10.74 8.42 5.80
N ASP A 166 10.91 8.19 7.12
CA ASP A 166 12.13 7.60 7.69
C ASP A 166 12.26 6.08 7.47
N LYS A 167 11.92 5.63 6.27
CA LYS A 167 12.03 4.23 5.85
C LYS A 167 13.09 4.09 4.75
N ARG A 168 14.13 3.31 5.03
CA ARG A 168 15.23 3.05 4.08
C ARG A 168 14.90 1.91 3.13
N GLY A 169 15.52 1.91 1.95
CA GLY A 169 15.34 0.87 0.93
C GLY A 169 15.63 -0.54 1.43
N THR A 170 14.80 -1.50 1.03
CA THR A 170 14.95 -2.94 1.31
C THR A 170 15.42 -3.71 0.09
N PHE A 171 16.01 -4.89 0.31
CA PHE A 171 16.58 -5.72 -0.76
C PHE A 171 15.56 -6.42 -1.67
N GLU A 172 14.30 -6.51 -1.24
CA GLU A 172 13.24 -7.25 -1.95
C GLU A 172 12.44 -6.32 -2.88
N TYR A 173 12.37 -6.66 -4.18
CA TYR A 173 11.50 -6.00 -5.14
C TYR A 173 10.03 -6.23 -4.76
N GLY A 174 9.22 -5.16 -4.74
CA GLY A 174 7.84 -5.24 -4.24
C GLY A 174 7.73 -5.47 -2.73
N ALA A 175 8.81 -5.26 -1.96
CA ALA A 175 8.79 -5.35 -0.51
C ALA A 175 7.68 -4.48 0.08
N ASP A 176 7.03 -5.02 1.11
CA ASP A 176 6.02 -4.30 1.85
C ASP A 176 6.58 -3.01 2.45
N ILE A 177 6.04 -1.88 1.99
CA ILE A 177 6.36 -0.56 2.54
C ILE A 177 5.68 -0.30 3.89
N SER A 178 4.88 -1.24 4.42
CA SER A 178 4.32 -1.18 5.77
C SER A 178 5.38 -1.32 6.88
N GLY A 179 5.10 -0.75 8.05
CA GLY A 179 6.00 -0.81 9.20
C GLY A 179 5.99 0.46 10.05
N PRO A 180 6.67 0.45 11.20
CA PRO A 180 6.72 1.62 12.07
C PRO A 180 7.57 2.73 11.43
N LEU A 181 6.96 3.91 11.28
CA LEU A 181 7.65 5.17 10.98
C LEU A 181 8.05 5.83 12.30
N ARG A 182 9.20 6.48 12.37
CA ARG A 182 9.57 7.36 13.49
C ARG A 182 9.36 8.82 13.11
N GLN A 183 9.47 9.17 11.84
CA GLN A 183 9.40 10.55 11.37
C GLN A 183 8.83 10.66 9.95
N CYS A 184 7.98 11.66 9.75
CA CYS A 184 7.50 12.09 8.45
C CYS A 184 7.79 13.58 8.28
N ILE A 185 8.34 13.97 7.13
CA ILE A 185 8.50 15.36 6.73
C ILE A 185 7.60 15.64 5.53
N VAL A 186 6.79 16.69 5.65
CA VAL A 186 5.94 17.18 4.56
C VAL A 186 6.46 18.55 4.15
N SER A 187 6.94 18.66 2.91
CA SER A 187 7.40 19.93 2.33
C SER A 187 6.40 20.42 1.28
N ARG A 188 5.70 21.51 1.57
CA ARG A 188 4.71 22.10 0.64
C ARG A 188 5.37 22.91 -0.47
N PRO A 189 4.87 22.87 -1.71
CA PRO A 189 5.47 23.61 -2.81
C PRO A 189 5.45 25.14 -2.59
N THR A 190 6.61 25.78 -2.70
CA THR A 190 6.77 27.24 -2.74
C THR A 190 7.73 27.59 -3.88
N PRO A 191 7.40 28.52 -4.80
CA PRO A 191 8.23 28.83 -5.97
C PRO A 191 9.64 29.27 -5.62
N GLY A 192 10.63 28.50 -6.06
CA GLY A 192 12.04 28.67 -5.78
C GLY A 192 12.53 27.87 -4.56
N LYS A 193 11.64 27.25 -3.79
CA LYS A 193 12.04 26.44 -2.66
C LYS A 193 12.80 25.21 -3.15
N HIS A 194 13.92 24.93 -2.50
CA HIS A 194 14.71 23.74 -2.71
C HIS A 194 14.78 22.96 -1.42
N ILE A 195 14.52 21.65 -1.49
CA ILE A 195 14.69 20.74 -0.37
C ILE A 195 15.71 19.67 -0.72
N THR A 196 16.41 19.17 0.30
CA THR A 196 17.28 18.01 0.18
C THR A 196 17.01 17.02 1.29
N PHE A 197 17.19 15.74 0.98
CA PHE A 197 17.02 14.63 1.91
C PHE A 197 18.03 13.51 1.63
N ASP A 198 18.19 12.60 2.59
CA ASP A 198 19.01 11.40 2.42
C ASP A 198 18.40 10.50 1.33
N GLY A 199 19.19 10.18 0.29
CA GLY A 199 18.70 9.50 -0.91
C GLY A 199 18.23 8.05 -0.67
N GLU A 200 18.52 7.47 0.49
CA GLU A 200 18.00 6.14 0.87
C GLU A 200 16.56 6.20 1.41
N LEU A 201 15.99 7.38 1.64
CA LEU A 201 14.68 7.53 2.27
C LEU A 201 13.52 7.38 1.29
N LEU A 202 12.45 6.72 1.76
CA LEU A 202 11.20 6.57 1.04
C LEU A 202 10.54 7.94 0.90
N HIS A 203 10.13 8.31 -0.30
CA HIS A 203 9.51 9.60 -0.55
C HIS A 203 8.51 9.55 -1.71
N GLY A 204 7.64 10.54 -1.77
CA GLY A 204 6.59 10.64 -2.80
C GLY A 204 6.00 12.04 -2.85
N ALA A 205 5.08 12.27 -3.77
CA ALA A 205 4.32 13.52 -3.87
C ALA A 205 2.82 13.22 -4.03
N PRO A 206 2.13 12.82 -2.94
CA PRO A 206 0.71 12.51 -2.95
C PRO A 206 -0.15 13.72 -3.36
N SER A 207 -0.89 13.57 -4.45
CA SER A 207 -1.84 14.57 -4.95
C SER A 207 -2.96 14.88 -3.96
N ASP A 208 -3.42 13.89 -3.18
CA ASP A 208 -4.44 14.06 -2.14
C ASP A 208 -4.06 15.06 -1.03
N LEU A 209 -2.75 15.31 -0.84
CA LEU A 209 -2.25 16.27 0.14
C LEU A 209 -1.99 17.66 -0.47
N ALA A 210 -2.40 17.90 -1.72
CA ALA A 210 -2.17 19.15 -2.42
C ALA A 210 -2.71 20.36 -1.63
N PHE A 211 -1.90 21.42 -1.58
CA PHE A 211 -2.24 22.63 -0.87
C PHE A 211 -1.76 23.89 -1.64
N PRO A 212 -2.60 24.93 -1.81
CA PRO A 212 -4.02 24.98 -1.41
C PRO A 212 -4.85 23.93 -2.16
N HIS A 213 -6.03 23.57 -1.62
CA HIS A 213 -6.94 22.67 -2.34
C HIS A 213 -7.22 23.25 -3.73
N VAL A 214 -6.79 22.51 -4.75
CA VAL A 214 -7.02 22.86 -6.15
C VAL A 214 -8.42 22.38 -6.52
N ASN A 215 -9.19 23.21 -7.23
CA ASN A 215 -10.46 22.78 -7.78
C ASN A 215 -10.21 21.66 -8.80
N GLU A 216 -10.90 20.52 -8.69
CA GLU A 216 -10.66 19.38 -9.58
C GLU A 216 -10.90 19.71 -11.07
N ASP A 217 -11.74 20.72 -11.34
CA ASP A 217 -12.04 21.26 -12.69
C ASP A 217 -10.98 22.25 -13.22
N ASP A 218 -9.97 22.63 -12.43
CA ASP A 218 -8.94 23.60 -12.82
C ASP A 218 -7.72 22.92 -13.47
N ASP A 219 -7.78 22.75 -14.79
CA ASP A 219 -6.68 22.23 -15.61
C ASP A 219 -5.45 23.20 -15.68
N THR A 220 -5.50 24.38 -15.05
CA THR A 220 -4.38 25.35 -15.09
C THR A 220 -3.35 25.15 -13.98
N SER A 221 -3.68 24.31 -13.00
CA SER A 221 -2.87 24.01 -11.83
C SER A 221 -1.88 22.87 -12.11
N VAL A 222 -0.63 23.23 -12.44
CA VAL A 222 0.43 22.25 -12.73
C VAL A 222 1.53 22.31 -11.68
N ARG A 223 1.98 21.16 -11.19
CA ARG A 223 3.21 20.97 -10.42
C ARG A 223 4.41 20.92 -11.35
N VAL A 224 5.29 21.89 -11.22
CA VAL A 224 6.56 21.95 -11.94
C VAL A 224 7.70 21.88 -10.94
N THR A 225 8.50 20.81 -11.03
CA THR A 225 9.70 20.65 -10.20
C THR A 225 10.91 20.25 -11.02
N PHE A 226 12.06 20.78 -10.60
CA PHE A 226 13.37 20.38 -11.09
C PHE A 226 14.05 19.53 -10.01
N LEU A 227 14.31 18.27 -10.33
CA LEU A 227 14.83 17.28 -9.38
C LEU A 227 16.29 17.00 -9.71
N VAL A 228 17.12 16.87 -8.68
CA VAL A 228 18.53 16.54 -8.82
C VAL A 228 18.94 15.54 -7.74
N ASN A 229 19.34 14.35 -8.16
CA ASN A 229 20.01 13.37 -7.34
C ASN A 229 21.53 13.52 -7.43
N ILE A 230 22.18 13.47 -6.27
CA ILE A 230 23.62 13.65 -6.14
C ILE A 230 24.26 12.29 -5.96
N TRP A 231 25.11 11.92 -6.90
CA TRP A 231 25.81 10.63 -6.88
C TRP A 231 27.30 10.84 -6.64
N LEU A 232 27.86 10.14 -5.66
CA LEU A 232 29.28 10.20 -5.31
C LEU A 232 29.94 8.85 -5.59
N ASN A 233 30.94 8.85 -6.46
CA ASN A 233 31.69 7.66 -6.88
C ASN A 233 30.83 6.54 -7.49
N HIS A 234 29.66 6.88 -8.03
CA HIS A 234 28.76 6.01 -8.76
C HIS A 234 28.07 6.77 -9.91
N VAL A 235 27.86 6.12 -11.05
CA VAL A 235 27.08 6.64 -12.19
C VAL A 235 25.93 5.66 -12.44
N PRO A 236 24.65 6.08 -12.32
CA PRO A 236 23.51 5.19 -12.51
C PRO A 236 23.46 4.62 -13.93
N ILE A 237 23.26 3.31 -14.06
CA ILE A 237 23.34 2.59 -15.35
C ILE A 237 22.28 3.06 -16.34
N GLN A 238 21.07 3.36 -15.87
CA GLN A 238 19.94 3.74 -16.72
C GLN A 238 19.92 5.22 -17.09
N SER A 239 20.76 6.04 -16.45
CA SER A 239 20.81 7.47 -16.71
C SER A 239 21.61 7.78 -17.98
N GLN A 240 21.09 8.66 -18.83
CA GLN A 240 21.73 9.02 -20.11
C GLN A 240 22.11 10.48 -20.14
N ARG A 241 23.00 10.88 -21.04
CA ARG A 241 23.23 12.30 -21.27
C ARG A 241 22.06 12.89 -22.07
N LEU A 242 21.69 14.14 -21.80
CA LEU A 242 20.66 14.84 -22.57
C LEU A 242 21.03 14.85 -24.06
N GLU A 243 20.12 14.40 -24.92
CA GLU A 243 20.39 14.39 -26.36
C GLU A 243 20.65 15.81 -26.89
N PRO A 244 21.67 16.00 -27.76
CA PRO A 244 21.98 17.31 -28.34
C PRO A 244 20.80 17.96 -29.08
N THR A 245 19.94 17.14 -29.69
CA THR A 245 18.72 17.57 -30.38
C THR A 245 17.75 18.24 -29.41
N VAL A 246 17.46 17.59 -28.29
CA VAL A 246 16.60 18.14 -27.22
C VAL A 246 17.27 19.35 -26.57
N ALA A 247 18.56 19.28 -26.26
CA ALA A 247 19.33 20.38 -25.69
C ALA A 247 19.26 21.66 -26.53
N SER A 248 19.23 21.53 -27.87
CA SER A 248 19.12 22.67 -28.79
C SER A 248 17.75 23.37 -28.79
N THR A 249 16.72 22.72 -28.25
CA THR A 249 15.36 23.29 -28.14
C THR A 249 15.16 24.10 -26.86
N LEU A 250 16.06 23.97 -25.89
CA LEU A 250 15.98 24.63 -24.59
C LEU A 250 16.38 26.10 -24.68
N LYS A 251 15.65 26.94 -23.97
CA LYS A 251 15.72 28.40 -24.08
C LYS A 251 16.53 29.05 -22.98
N LEU A 252 16.70 28.39 -21.84
CA LEU A 252 17.47 28.91 -20.72
C LEU A 252 18.97 28.88 -21.06
N GLU A 253 19.55 30.06 -21.31
CA GLU A 253 20.94 30.17 -21.71
C GLU A 253 21.92 29.78 -20.58
N ALA A 254 22.90 28.95 -20.92
CA ALA A 254 23.95 28.50 -20.00
C ALA A 254 24.67 29.68 -19.31
N LYS A 255 25.02 30.73 -20.06
CA LYS A 255 25.71 31.93 -19.54
C LYS A 255 24.92 32.63 -18.42
N HIS A 256 23.59 32.67 -18.54
CA HIS A 256 22.74 33.27 -17.51
C HIS A 256 22.78 32.42 -16.24
N VAL A 257 22.60 31.11 -16.37
CA VAL A 257 22.63 30.17 -15.23
C VAL A 257 24.01 30.14 -14.56
N GLU A 258 25.10 30.26 -15.32
CA GLU A 258 26.46 30.36 -14.79
C GLU A 258 26.62 31.56 -13.85
N SER A 259 26.00 32.70 -14.17
CA SER A 259 26.02 33.92 -13.36
C SER A 259 25.12 33.88 -12.13
N LEU A 260 24.16 32.95 -12.06
CA LEU A 260 23.18 32.85 -10.99
C LEU A 260 23.81 32.39 -9.65
N ALA A 261 23.85 33.23 -8.63
CA ALA A 261 24.23 32.77 -7.30
C ALA A 261 23.07 31.97 -6.66
N LEU A 262 23.31 30.72 -6.28
CA LEU A 262 22.33 29.93 -5.51
C LEU A 262 22.29 30.44 -4.07
N ILE A 263 21.10 30.77 -3.56
CA ILE A 263 20.92 31.36 -2.23
C ILE A 263 20.69 30.26 -1.19
N THR A 264 21.51 30.25 -0.15
CA THR A 264 21.45 29.25 0.95
C THR A 264 21.29 29.84 2.34
N THR A 265 21.05 31.15 2.44
CA THR A 265 21.03 31.91 3.71
C THR A 265 19.89 31.54 4.65
N ASP A 266 18.88 30.84 4.18
CA ASP A 266 17.61 30.64 4.89
C ASP A 266 17.45 29.23 5.48
N ALA A 267 18.56 28.60 5.93
CA ALA A 267 18.62 27.20 6.34
C ALA A 267 17.89 26.83 7.67
N GLU A 268 16.92 27.64 8.11
CA GLU A 268 16.13 27.48 9.34
C GLU A 268 14.68 27.11 8.97
N PRO A 269 13.91 26.41 9.83
CA PRO A 269 12.69 25.72 9.43
C PRO A 269 11.70 26.65 8.75
N THR A 270 11.49 26.41 7.46
CA THR A 270 10.56 27.17 6.66
C THR A 270 9.13 26.83 7.10
N PRO A 271 8.20 27.79 7.22
CA PRO A 271 6.85 27.54 7.78
C PRO A 271 6.01 26.56 6.93
N ASP A 272 6.49 26.21 5.75
CA ASP A 272 5.91 25.31 4.77
C ASP A 272 6.54 23.91 4.80
N VAL A 273 7.38 23.62 5.80
CA VAL A 273 7.88 22.29 6.14
C VAL A 273 7.30 21.86 7.48
N GLU A 274 6.59 20.74 7.47
CA GLU A 274 6.04 20.12 8.68
C GLU A 274 6.83 18.86 9.01
N VAL A 275 7.14 18.69 10.30
CA VAL A 275 7.85 17.53 10.81
C VAL A 275 6.97 16.84 11.83
N TYR A 276 6.62 15.59 11.56
CA TYR A 276 5.79 14.75 12.39
C TYR A 276 6.65 13.64 13.00
N ASP A 277 6.85 13.66 14.32
CA ASP A 277 7.45 12.55 15.06
C ASP A 277 6.36 11.57 15.47
N ALA A 278 6.57 10.28 15.27
CA ALA A 278 5.64 9.20 15.62
C ALA A 278 5.23 9.20 17.11
N LYS A 279 6.05 9.79 18.00
CA LYS A 279 5.71 9.99 19.41
C LYS A 279 4.88 11.25 19.67
N SER A 280 4.99 12.26 18.82
CA SER A 280 4.27 13.54 18.92
C SER A 280 2.92 13.54 18.21
N VAL A 281 2.74 12.63 17.25
CA VAL A 281 1.43 12.28 16.74
C VAL A 281 0.69 11.66 17.91
N LYS A 282 -0.07 12.48 18.64
CA LYS A 282 -1.22 11.95 19.36
C LYS A 282 -1.94 11.11 18.32
N HIS A 283 -2.39 9.92 18.70
CA HIS A 283 -3.52 9.31 18.01
C HIS A 283 -4.77 10.21 18.25
N ASP A 284 -4.68 11.49 17.91
CA ASP A 284 -5.83 12.23 17.44
C ASP A 284 -6.12 11.58 16.12
N ASN A 285 -7.23 10.86 16.14
CA ASN A 285 -8.05 10.56 14.99
C ASN A 285 -7.94 11.74 14.00
N GLY A 286 -6.99 11.68 13.05
CA GLY A 286 -6.92 12.65 11.95
C GLY A 286 -8.25 12.66 11.21
N PRO A 287 -8.43 13.47 10.15
CA PRO A 287 -9.68 13.45 9.40
C PRO A 287 -10.06 12.04 8.88
N PHE A 288 -9.10 11.11 8.86
CA PHE A 288 -9.32 9.67 8.75
C PHE A 288 -8.67 8.93 9.93
N PRO A 289 -9.39 8.71 11.05
CA PRO A 289 -8.98 7.65 11.95
C PRO A 289 -9.18 6.34 11.20
N LEU A 290 -8.11 5.61 10.92
CA LEU A 290 -8.25 4.16 10.80
C LEU A 290 -8.74 3.72 12.18
N SER A 291 -10.06 3.67 12.34
CA SER A 291 -10.67 3.26 13.59
C SER A 291 -10.13 1.89 13.96
N GLU A 292 -10.18 1.47 15.23
CA GLU A 292 -9.89 0.08 15.61
C GLU A 292 -10.72 -0.97 14.81
N ARG A 293 -11.71 -0.51 14.05
CA ARG A 293 -12.60 -1.26 13.15
C ARG A 293 -12.14 -1.28 11.69
N ASP A 294 -11.01 -0.66 11.36
CA ASP A 294 -10.46 -0.67 10.00
C ASP A 294 -9.72 -1.99 9.74
N PRO A 295 -10.07 -2.76 8.70
CA PRO A 295 -9.40 -4.00 8.34
C PRO A 295 -7.88 -3.84 8.13
N ALA A 296 -7.44 -2.67 7.65
CA ALA A 296 -6.02 -2.36 7.46
C ALA A 296 -5.30 -2.19 8.81
N TYR A 297 -5.95 -1.58 9.80
CA TYR A 297 -5.42 -1.46 11.15
C TYR A 297 -5.27 -2.83 11.83
N ASP A 298 -6.31 -3.66 11.76
CA ASP A 298 -6.28 -5.01 12.36
C ASP A 298 -5.23 -5.90 11.67
N ALA A 299 -5.05 -5.79 10.35
CA ALA A 299 -4.01 -6.50 9.60
C ALA A 299 -2.59 -6.09 10.05
N ILE A 300 -2.32 -4.79 10.19
CA ILE A 300 -1.03 -4.27 10.64
C ILE A 300 -0.71 -4.72 12.06
N VAL A 301 -1.68 -4.61 12.98
CA VAL A 301 -1.53 -5.06 14.37
C VAL A 301 -1.25 -6.56 14.39
N MET A 302 -2.09 -7.37 13.73
CA MET A 302 -1.92 -8.82 13.71
C MET A 302 -0.55 -9.25 13.17
N HIS A 303 0.02 -8.54 12.19
CA HIS A 303 1.34 -8.85 11.65
C HIS A 303 2.51 -8.53 12.59
N GLN A 304 2.32 -7.66 13.57
CA GLN A 304 3.36 -7.30 14.55
C GLN A 304 3.31 -8.15 15.82
N LEU A 305 2.20 -8.85 16.07
CA LEU A 305 2.02 -9.68 17.25
C LEU A 305 2.84 -10.98 17.18
N SER A 306 3.35 -11.42 18.33
CA SER A 306 3.93 -12.76 18.50
C SER A 306 2.89 -13.86 18.19
N SER A 307 3.35 -15.04 17.79
CA SER A 307 2.45 -16.17 17.46
C SER A 307 1.46 -16.51 18.57
N VAL A 308 1.89 -16.39 19.83
CA VAL A 308 1.06 -16.66 21.03
C VAL A 308 -0.04 -15.61 21.18
N GLU A 309 0.28 -14.34 20.96
CA GLU A 309 -0.68 -13.24 21.10
C GLU A 309 -1.72 -13.25 19.97
N ARG A 310 -1.31 -13.59 18.74
CA ARG A 310 -2.24 -13.86 17.62
C ARG A 310 -3.20 -15.00 17.96
N ALA A 311 -2.68 -16.11 18.49
CA ALA A 311 -3.50 -17.25 18.88
C ALA A 311 -4.51 -16.86 19.97
N ARG A 312 -4.09 -16.10 20.99
CA ARG A 312 -4.96 -15.64 22.07
C ARG A 312 -6.11 -14.75 21.57
N ARG A 313 -5.84 -13.84 20.62
CA ARG A 313 -6.87 -12.96 20.04
C ARG A 313 -7.89 -13.72 19.21
N ARG A 314 -7.48 -14.77 18.50
CA ARG A 314 -8.38 -15.65 17.72
C ARG A 314 -9.12 -16.68 18.58
N LEU A 315 -8.57 -17.04 19.74
CA LEU A 315 -9.12 -18.10 20.58
C LEU A 315 -10.55 -17.80 21.03
N LEU A 316 -10.85 -16.54 21.37
CA LEU A 316 -12.19 -16.17 21.86
C LEU A 316 -13.26 -16.40 20.79
N SER A 317 -13.04 -15.91 19.56
CA SER A 317 -13.98 -16.12 18.46
C SER A 317 -14.11 -17.60 18.10
N LEU A 318 -13.00 -18.34 18.09
CA LEU A 318 -13.02 -19.78 17.82
C LEU A 318 -13.77 -20.58 18.90
N VAL A 319 -13.65 -20.22 20.18
CA VAL A 319 -14.38 -20.89 21.27
C VAL A 319 -15.89 -20.61 21.17
N ILE A 320 -16.27 -19.39 20.80
CA ILE A 320 -17.68 -19.04 20.56
C ILE A 320 -18.22 -19.85 19.37
N THR A 321 -17.53 -19.84 18.23
CA THR A 321 -17.89 -20.64 17.06
C THR A 321 -17.98 -22.12 17.40
N PHE A 322 -16.99 -22.70 18.09
CA PHE A 322 -17.01 -24.08 18.54
C PHE A 322 -18.27 -24.41 19.37
N THR A 323 -18.67 -23.51 20.27
CA THR A 323 -19.85 -23.73 21.12
C THR A 323 -21.14 -23.78 20.30
N ILE A 324 -21.24 -22.94 19.26
CA ILE A 324 -22.39 -22.94 18.34
C ILE A 324 -22.38 -24.21 17.48
N GLU A 325 -21.21 -24.60 16.95
CA GLU A 325 -21.05 -25.82 16.15
C GLU A 325 -21.43 -27.10 16.92
N MET A 326 -21.21 -27.14 18.23
CA MET A 326 -21.68 -28.26 19.06
C MET A 326 -23.22 -28.41 19.05
N MET A 327 -23.98 -27.35 18.75
CA MET A 327 -25.43 -27.44 18.57
C MET A 327 -25.79 -28.22 17.31
N VAL A 328 -24.99 -28.13 16.24
CA VAL A 328 -25.17 -28.92 15.02
C VAL A 328 -25.05 -30.40 15.34
N ALA A 329 -24.04 -30.80 16.10
CA ALA A 329 -23.87 -32.18 16.53
C ALA A 329 -25.09 -32.70 17.32
N PHE A 330 -25.68 -31.85 18.18
CA PHE A 330 -26.92 -32.19 18.88
C PHE A 330 -28.10 -32.36 17.92
N VAL A 331 -28.28 -31.47 16.93
CA VAL A 331 -29.33 -31.59 15.91
C VAL A 331 -29.17 -32.91 15.15
N ILE A 332 -27.97 -33.19 14.62
CA ILE A 332 -27.67 -34.43 13.89
C ILE A 332 -28.01 -35.66 14.72
N SER A 333 -27.69 -35.65 16.02
CA SER A 333 -27.97 -36.77 16.93
C SER A 333 -29.45 -37.12 17.04
N ARG A 334 -30.35 -36.16 16.82
CA ARG A 334 -31.81 -36.39 16.83
C ARG A 334 -32.32 -37.11 15.59
N TYR A 335 -31.60 -37.02 14.48
CA TYR A 335 -32.00 -37.58 13.17
C TYR A 335 -31.18 -38.81 12.77
N THR A 336 -30.52 -39.48 13.72
CA THR A 336 -29.71 -40.67 13.44
C THR A 336 -30.51 -41.81 12.81
N ALA A 337 -31.83 -41.90 13.08
CA ALA A 337 -32.69 -42.89 12.44
C ALA A 337 -32.82 -42.61 10.93
N THR A 338 -33.17 -41.37 10.56
CA THR A 338 -33.26 -40.93 9.16
C THR A 338 -31.93 -41.09 8.43
N LEU A 339 -30.81 -40.73 9.08
CA LEU A 339 -29.46 -40.87 8.49
C LEU A 339 -29.02 -42.32 8.28
N ARG A 340 -29.53 -43.27 9.09
CA ARG A 340 -29.31 -44.70 8.86
C ARG A 340 -30.11 -45.22 7.68
N THR A 341 -31.35 -44.73 7.50
CA THR A 341 -32.20 -45.08 6.36
C THR A 341 -31.68 -44.48 5.06
N TYR A 342 -31.18 -43.24 5.11
CA TYR A 342 -30.69 -42.50 3.94
C TYR A 342 -29.25 -41.98 4.18
N PRO A 343 -28.23 -42.84 4.09
CA PRO A 343 -26.85 -42.45 4.38
C PRO A 343 -26.31 -41.35 3.47
N LEU A 344 -26.80 -41.26 2.23
CA LEU A 344 -26.36 -40.26 1.27
C LEU A 344 -26.66 -38.81 1.72
N LEU A 345 -27.61 -38.60 2.65
CA LEU A 345 -27.85 -37.28 3.24
C LEU A 345 -26.56 -36.70 3.87
N MET A 346 -25.74 -37.53 4.50
CA MET A 346 -24.49 -37.09 5.12
C MET A 346 -23.50 -36.50 4.10
N SER A 347 -23.54 -36.98 2.85
CA SER A 347 -22.68 -36.45 1.77
C SER A 347 -23.12 -35.05 1.31
N PHE A 348 -24.39 -34.69 1.48
CA PHE A 348 -24.93 -33.39 1.09
C PHE A 348 -24.87 -32.34 2.20
N MET A 349 -24.72 -32.74 3.47
CA MET A 349 -24.62 -31.80 4.60
C MET A 349 -23.47 -30.79 4.43
N PRO A 350 -22.22 -31.18 4.09
CA PRO A 350 -21.14 -30.21 3.87
C PRO A 350 -21.40 -29.30 2.66
N VAL A 351 -22.10 -29.80 1.63
CA VAL A 351 -22.42 -29.03 0.43
C VAL A 351 -23.44 -27.94 0.77
N ILE A 352 -24.47 -28.29 1.53
CA ILE A 352 -25.50 -27.33 1.96
C ILE A 352 -24.85 -26.24 2.82
N SER A 353 -24.15 -26.65 3.88
CA SER A 353 -23.43 -25.77 4.81
C SER A 353 -22.46 -24.83 4.09
N ALA A 354 -21.57 -25.34 3.23
CA ALA A 354 -20.56 -24.53 2.55
C ALA A 354 -21.18 -23.50 1.60
N ILE A 355 -22.19 -23.89 0.82
CA ILE A 355 -22.82 -22.98 -0.15
C ILE A 355 -23.64 -21.92 0.58
N SER A 356 -24.45 -22.28 1.58
CA SER A 356 -25.20 -21.29 2.36
C SER A 356 -24.27 -20.35 3.13
N GLY A 357 -23.20 -20.88 3.74
CA GLY A 357 -22.21 -20.07 4.45
C GLY A 357 -21.53 -19.04 3.54
N ASN A 358 -21.18 -19.43 2.31
CA ASN A 358 -20.61 -18.51 1.33
C ASN A 358 -21.59 -17.40 0.91
N VAL A 359 -22.88 -17.74 0.71
CA VAL A 359 -23.90 -16.73 0.41
C VAL A 359 -24.06 -15.76 1.60
N GLY A 360 -24.13 -16.26 2.83
CA GLY A 360 -24.24 -15.41 4.02
C GLY A 360 -23.05 -14.46 4.19
N LEU A 361 -21.83 -14.95 3.93
CA LEU A 361 -20.62 -14.12 3.94
C LEU A 361 -20.65 -13.04 2.85
N GLN A 362 -21.13 -13.36 1.65
CA GLN A 362 -21.29 -12.38 0.56
C GLN A 362 -22.31 -11.31 0.92
N SER A 363 -23.50 -11.70 1.40
CA SER A 363 -24.54 -10.80 1.89
C SER A 363 -24.04 -9.88 3.01
N SER A 364 -23.33 -10.45 3.98
CA SER A 364 -22.72 -9.70 5.09
C SER A 364 -21.66 -8.71 4.61
N SER A 365 -20.80 -9.11 3.67
CA SER A 365 -19.80 -8.22 3.08
C SER A 365 -20.42 -7.07 2.30
N ILE A 366 -21.46 -7.34 1.50
CA ILE A 366 -22.17 -6.32 0.71
C ILE A 366 -22.82 -5.30 1.65
N MET A 367 -23.54 -5.78 2.67
CA MET A 367 -24.21 -4.92 3.65
C MET A 367 -23.19 -4.09 4.45
N THR A 368 -22.10 -4.70 4.90
CA THR A 368 -21.05 -3.99 5.68
C THR A 368 -20.43 -2.88 4.86
N ARG A 369 -20.08 -3.11 3.58
CA ARG A 369 -19.56 -2.06 2.69
C ARG A 369 -20.60 -0.97 2.46
N ALA A 370 -21.85 -1.32 2.20
CA ALA A 370 -22.93 -0.35 2.00
C ALA A 370 -23.19 0.53 3.23
N LEU A 371 -23.01 -0.03 4.44
CA LEU A 371 -23.06 0.73 5.70
C LEU A 371 -21.85 1.64 5.89
N ALA A 372 -20.65 1.21 5.47
CA ALA A 372 -19.41 1.96 5.60
C ALA A 372 -19.37 3.19 4.68
N VAL A 373 -19.82 3.06 3.43
CA VAL A 373 -19.89 4.18 2.47
C VAL A 373 -21.14 5.05 2.62
N GLY A 374 -21.99 4.79 3.64
CA GLY A 374 -23.19 5.58 3.91
C GLY A 374 -24.37 5.37 2.96
N LEU A 375 -24.31 4.38 2.05
CA LEU A 375 -25.38 4.05 1.11
C LEU A 375 -26.61 3.44 1.81
N VAL A 376 -26.42 2.80 2.97
CA VAL A 376 -27.50 2.20 3.76
C VAL A 376 -27.49 2.79 5.18
N SER A 377 -28.66 3.22 5.64
CA SER A 377 -28.91 3.64 7.02
C SER A 377 -29.65 2.52 7.78
N THR A 378 -29.60 2.52 9.12
CA THR A 378 -30.40 1.57 9.91
C THR A 378 -31.92 1.78 9.72
N LYS A 379 -32.35 2.98 9.32
CA LYS A 379 -33.75 3.34 9.05
C LYS A 379 -34.24 2.81 7.70
N ASP A 380 -33.36 2.65 6.73
CA ASP A 380 -33.68 2.18 5.36
C ASP A 380 -33.27 0.71 5.11
N SER A 381 -32.93 0.01 6.19
CA SER A 381 -32.36 -1.34 6.18
C SER A 381 -33.26 -2.41 5.56
N SER A 382 -34.58 -2.29 5.71
CA SER A 382 -35.55 -3.24 5.17
C SER A 382 -35.52 -3.31 3.65
N ARG A 383 -35.29 -2.18 2.97
CA ARG A 383 -35.16 -2.12 1.51
C ARG A 383 -33.87 -2.78 1.03
N ALA A 384 -32.77 -2.60 1.76
CA ALA A 384 -31.50 -3.22 1.45
C ALA A 384 -31.58 -4.75 1.62
N ILE A 385 -32.11 -5.23 2.75
CA ILE A 385 -32.36 -6.66 3.00
C ILE A 385 -33.27 -7.24 1.92
N GLY A 386 -34.35 -6.54 1.55
CA GLY A 386 -35.27 -7.01 0.51
C GLY A 386 -34.62 -7.18 -0.87
N ARG A 387 -33.69 -6.30 -1.24
CA ARG A 387 -32.94 -6.42 -2.51
C ARG A 387 -31.97 -7.60 -2.47
N ASP A 388 -31.31 -7.82 -1.35
CA ASP A 388 -30.41 -8.95 -1.18
C ASP A 388 -31.17 -10.29 -1.18
N LEU A 389 -32.31 -10.35 -0.48
CA LEU A 389 -33.20 -11.51 -0.49
C LEU A 389 -33.75 -11.81 -1.89
N ALA A 390 -34.03 -10.78 -2.70
CA ALA A 390 -34.41 -10.97 -4.10
C ALA A 390 -33.27 -11.60 -4.94
N SER A 391 -32.02 -11.20 -4.71
CA SER A 391 -30.85 -11.85 -5.31
C SER A 391 -30.73 -13.31 -4.86
N ALA A 392 -30.89 -13.56 -3.55
CA ALA A 392 -30.83 -14.88 -2.94
C ALA A 392 -31.94 -15.82 -3.43
N LEU A 393 -33.13 -15.31 -3.79
CA LEU A 393 -34.18 -16.11 -4.41
C LEU A 393 -33.73 -16.68 -5.77
N VAL A 394 -33.09 -15.86 -6.60
CA VAL A 394 -32.58 -16.30 -7.91
C VAL A 394 -31.45 -17.31 -7.73
N LEU A 395 -30.48 -17.00 -6.86
CA LEU A 395 -29.36 -17.90 -6.56
C LEU A 395 -29.84 -19.21 -5.93
N GLY A 396 -30.76 -19.14 -4.99
CA GLY A 396 -31.34 -20.28 -4.31
C GLY A 396 -32.05 -21.20 -5.30
N LEU A 397 -32.84 -20.66 -6.24
CA LEU A 397 -33.53 -21.48 -7.24
C LEU A 397 -32.52 -22.20 -8.15
N ALA A 398 -31.51 -21.48 -8.63
CA ALA A 398 -30.49 -22.05 -9.51
C ALA A 398 -29.66 -23.15 -8.80
N LEU A 399 -29.14 -22.85 -7.61
CA LEU A 399 -28.27 -23.75 -6.85
C LEU A 399 -29.06 -24.88 -6.19
N GLY A 400 -30.29 -24.62 -5.74
CA GLY A 400 -31.21 -25.64 -5.24
C GLY A 400 -31.61 -26.63 -6.32
N LEU A 401 -31.95 -26.16 -7.53
CA LEU A 401 -32.24 -27.03 -8.67
C LEU A 401 -31.02 -27.86 -9.05
N LEU A 402 -29.84 -27.25 -9.17
CA LEU A 402 -28.60 -27.95 -9.50
C LEU A 402 -28.29 -29.05 -8.48
N THR A 403 -28.32 -28.71 -7.19
CA THR A 403 -28.03 -29.66 -6.10
C THR A 403 -29.06 -30.79 -6.08
N GLY A 404 -30.34 -30.46 -6.28
CA GLY A 404 -31.42 -31.45 -6.34
C GLY A 404 -31.33 -32.40 -7.54
N ILE A 405 -30.95 -31.91 -8.72
CA ILE A 405 -30.70 -32.77 -9.90
C ILE A 405 -29.57 -33.74 -9.60
N VAL A 406 -28.44 -33.25 -9.08
CA VAL A 406 -27.28 -34.10 -8.73
C VAL A 406 -27.67 -35.15 -7.69
N ALA A 407 -28.37 -34.75 -6.62
CA ALA A 407 -28.83 -35.65 -5.58
C ALA A 407 -29.82 -36.70 -6.08
N GLY A 408 -30.80 -36.29 -6.91
CA GLY A 408 -31.80 -37.19 -7.48
C GLY A 408 -31.19 -38.21 -8.44
N MET A 409 -30.22 -37.79 -9.25
CA MET A 409 -29.47 -38.68 -10.13
C MET A 409 -28.61 -39.67 -9.34
N TRP A 410 -27.92 -39.19 -8.29
CA TRP A 410 -27.03 -40.03 -7.49
C TRP A 410 -27.80 -41.09 -6.70
N GLN A 411 -28.90 -40.70 -6.05
CA GLN A 411 -29.75 -41.64 -5.31
C GLN A 411 -30.65 -42.46 -6.25
N ASN A 412 -30.71 -42.11 -7.53
CA ASN A 412 -31.69 -42.61 -8.50
C ASN A 412 -33.14 -42.50 -7.98
N TRP A 413 -33.44 -41.39 -7.29
CA TRP A 413 -34.75 -41.14 -6.68
C TRP A 413 -35.08 -39.65 -6.73
N LEU A 414 -36.09 -39.28 -7.54
CA LEU A 414 -36.46 -37.88 -7.76
C LEU A 414 -36.87 -37.17 -6.47
N VAL A 415 -37.62 -37.84 -5.59
CA VAL A 415 -38.07 -37.25 -4.31
C VAL A 415 -36.88 -36.88 -3.43
N PHE A 416 -35.84 -37.73 -3.39
CA PHE A 416 -34.60 -37.41 -2.69
C PHE A 416 -33.95 -36.13 -3.23
N GLY A 417 -33.88 -36.02 -4.56
CA GLY A 417 -33.40 -34.81 -5.23
C GLY A 417 -34.20 -33.57 -4.88
N LEU A 418 -35.53 -33.65 -4.88
CA LEU A 418 -36.41 -32.54 -4.50
C LEU A 418 -36.20 -32.10 -3.05
N VAL A 419 -36.09 -33.04 -2.11
CA VAL A 419 -35.83 -32.76 -0.69
C VAL A 419 -34.49 -32.03 -0.53
N VAL A 420 -33.42 -32.54 -1.14
CA VAL A 420 -32.09 -31.90 -1.07
C VAL A 420 -32.13 -30.50 -1.71
N GLY A 421 -32.77 -30.36 -2.88
CA GLY A 421 -32.85 -29.09 -3.59
C GLY A 421 -33.64 -28.01 -2.84
N ILE A 422 -34.78 -28.39 -2.23
CA ILE A 422 -35.59 -27.48 -1.40
C ILE A 422 -34.81 -27.09 -0.13
N ALA A 423 -34.13 -28.04 0.51
CA ALA A 423 -33.31 -27.74 1.68
C ALA A 423 -32.19 -26.75 1.35
N GLN A 424 -31.52 -26.93 0.20
CA GLN A 424 -30.48 -26.01 -0.26
C GLN A 424 -31.04 -24.61 -0.56
N PHE A 425 -32.20 -24.53 -1.23
CA PHE A 425 -32.89 -23.28 -1.49
C PHE A 425 -33.20 -22.51 -0.19
N LEU A 426 -33.79 -23.18 0.80
CA LEU A 426 -34.13 -22.57 2.09
C LEU A 426 -32.88 -22.15 2.88
N SER A 427 -31.81 -22.94 2.80
CA SER A 427 -30.53 -22.63 3.46
C SER A 427 -29.89 -21.38 2.87
N ILE A 428 -29.95 -21.20 1.55
CA ILE A 428 -29.45 -19.99 0.87
C ILE A 428 -30.26 -18.75 1.26
N LEU A 429 -31.60 -18.86 1.31
CA LEU A 429 -32.46 -17.74 1.70
C LEU A 429 -32.22 -17.28 3.14
N THR A 430 -32.10 -18.25 4.06
CA THR A 430 -31.84 -17.96 5.46
C THR A 430 -30.46 -17.35 5.65
N ALA A 431 -29.44 -17.86 4.95
CA ALA A 431 -28.11 -17.30 4.98
C ALA A 431 -28.03 -15.86 4.45
N ALA A 432 -28.73 -15.54 3.36
CA ALA A 432 -28.78 -14.18 2.85
C ALA A 432 -29.47 -13.23 3.84
N LEU A 433 -30.56 -13.69 4.46
CA LEU A 433 -31.30 -12.92 5.45
C LEU A 433 -30.44 -12.61 6.68
N THR A 434 -29.82 -13.61 7.28
CA THR A 434 -28.97 -13.44 8.47
C THR A 434 -27.69 -12.68 8.15
N GLY A 435 -27.05 -12.98 7.01
CA GLY A 435 -25.85 -12.30 6.55
C GLY A 435 -26.09 -10.82 6.33
N SER A 436 -27.20 -10.44 5.71
CA SER A 436 -27.59 -9.04 5.57
C SER A 436 -28.04 -8.40 6.89
N ALA A 437 -28.64 -9.15 7.82
CA ALA A 437 -29.09 -8.62 9.11
C ALA A 437 -27.96 -8.42 10.12
N ALA A 438 -26.94 -9.27 10.12
CA ALA A 438 -25.88 -9.27 11.13
C ALA A 438 -25.13 -7.93 11.24
N PRO A 439 -24.70 -7.28 10.14
CA PRO A 439 -24.06 -5.96 10.21
C PRO A 439 -24.97 -4.85 10.75
N LEU A 440 -26.26 -4.94 10.45
CA LEU A 440 -27.27 -3.98 10.92
C LEU A 440 -27.54 -4.13 12.42
N ILE A 441 -27.63 -5.38 12.89
CA ILE A 441 -27.80 -5.68 14.31
C ILE A 441 -26.57 -5.20 15.10
N GLY A 442 -25.35 -5.46 14.62
CA GLY A 442 -24.15 -4.96 15.27
C GLY A 442 -24.11 -3.43 15.33
N LYS A 443 -24.45 -2.74 14.23
CA LYS A 443 -24.58 -1.27 14.21
C LYS A 443 -25.64 -0.76 15.20
N TRP A 444 -26.75 -1.47 15.36
CA TRP A 444 -27.80 -1.13 16.33
C TRP A 444 -27.37 -1.37 17.78
N LEU A 445 -26.64 -2.45 18.06
CA LEU A 445 -26.11 -2.82 19.38
C LEU A 445 -24.80 -2.14 19.76
N HIS A 446 -24.28 -1.24 18.90
CA HIS A 446 -22.99 -0.58 19.05
C HIS A 446 -21.77 -1.53 19.15
N PHE A 447 -21.91 -2.75 18.64
CA PHE A 447 -20.84 -3.73 18.52
C PHE A 447 -20.33 -3.79 17.07
N ASP A 448 -19.03 -3.99 16.86
CA ASP A 448 -18.44 -4.07 15.52
C ASP A 448 -18.72 -5.45 14.88
N PRO A 449 -19.63 -5.53 13.88
CA PRO A 449 -19.94 -6.80 13.26
C PRO A 449 -18.70 -7.46 12.64
N ALA A 450 -17.73 -6.68 12.14
CA ALA A 450 -16.58 -7.20 11.42
C ALA A 450 -15.71 -8.14 12.27
N THR A 451 -15.69 -7.95 13.60
CA THR A 451 -14.85 -8.75 14.52
C THR A 451 -15.31 -10.20 14.65
N PHE A 452 -16.60 -10.50 14.47
CA PHE A 452 -17.16 -11.86 14.60
C PHE A 452 -17.97 -12.35 13.40
N ALA A 453 -18.32 -11.47 12.45
CA ALA A 453 -19.27 -11.78 11.38
C ALA A 453 -18.84 -12.92 10.44
N GLY A 454 -17.54 -13.21 10.32
CA GLY A 454 -17.10 -14.34 9.49
C GLY A 454 -17.44 -15.70 10.14
N PRO A 455 -16.71 -16.11 11.19
CA PRO A 455 -16.88 -17.43 11.81
C PRO A 455 -18.24 -17.64 12.50
N MET A 456 -18.89 -16.58 12.97
CA MET A 456 -20.20 -16.69 13.62
C MET A 456 -21.31 -16.95 12.59
N GLU A 457 -21.24 -16.30 11.43
CA GLU A 457 -22.25 -16.46 10.38
C GLU A 457 -22.26 -17.88 9.82
N THR A 458 -21.09 -18.44 9.53
CA THR A 458 -20.98 -19.84 9.08
C THR A 458 -21.55 -20.82 10.10
N ALA A 459 -21.24 -20.65 11.39
CA ALA A 459 -21.75 -21.55 12.44
C ALA A 459 -23.27 -21.50 12.60
N ILE A 460 -23.86 -20.30 12.46
CA ILE A 460 -25.32 -20.16 12.46
C ILE A 460 -25.93 -20.91 11.27
N GLN A 461 -25.30 -20.83 10.08
CA GLN A 461 -25.81 -21.55 8.91
C GLN A 461 -25.62 -23.05 9.00
N ASP A 462 -24.57 -23.52 9.65
CA ASP A 462 -24.40 -24.95 9.87
C ASP A 462 -25.52 -25.49 10.77
N VAL A 463 -25.95 -24.73 11.78
CA VAL A 463 -27.10 -25.11 12.61
C VAL A 463 -28.41 -25.03 11.81
N VAL A 464 -28.68 -23.89 11.18
CA VAL A 464 -29.97 -23.62 10.51
C VAL A 464 -30.14 -24.51 9.27
N GLY A 465 -29.13 -24.58 8.40
CA GLY A 465 -29.15 -25.35 7.17
C GLY A 465 -29.27 -26.86 7.42
N ASN A 466 -28.46 -27.42 8.33
CA ASN A 466 -28.58 -28.83 8.68
C ASN A 466 -29.90 -29.15 9.40
N SER A 467 -30.44 -28.23 10.20
CA SER A 467 -31.75 -28.40 10.84
C SER A 467 -32.85 -28.49 9.80
N PHE A 468 -32.94 -27.53 8.87
CA PHE A 468 -33.95 -27.56 7.80
C PHE A 468 -33.81 -28.80 6.93
N PHE A 469 -32.58 -29.15 6.56
CA PHE A 469 -32.32 -30.31 5.73
C PHE A 469 -32.78 -31.61 6.38
N LEU A 470 -32.41 -31.85 7.64
CA LEU A 470 -32.75 -33.08 8.35
C LEU A 470 -34.24 -33.15 8.70
N ILE A 471 -34.87 -32.03 9.06
CA ILE A 471 -36.33 -31.95 9.27
C ILE A 471 -37.05 -32.35 7.98
N LEU A 472 -36.70 -31.71 6.86
CA LEU A 472 -37.35 -31.96 5.58
C LEU A 472 -37.15 -33.40 5.12
N ALA A 473 -35.93 -33.93 5.27
CA ALA A 473 -35.62 -35.31 4.96
C ALA A 473 -36.42 -36.29 5.82
N SER A 474 -36.50 -36.05 7.14
CA SER A 474 -37.24 -36.93 8.06
C SER A 474 -38.73 -36.98 7.77
N VAL A 475 -39.34 -35.84 7.41
CA VAL A 475 -40.78 -35.79 7.15
C VAL A 475 -41.13 -36.30 5.76
N LEU A 476 -40.41 -35.86 4.72
CA LEU A 476 -40.80 -36.12 3.34
C LEU A 476 -40.30 -37.47 2.84
N LEU A 477 -39.07 -37.88 3.16
CA LEU A 477 -38.56 -39.16 2.66
C LEU A 477 -39.29 -40.34 3.30
N ASP A 478 -39.57 -40.27 4.60
CA ASP A 478 -40.34 -41.33 5.29
C ASP A 478 -41.78 -41.41 4.76
N TYR A 479 -42.41 -40.27 4.48
CA TYR A 479 -43.75 -40.22 3.87
C TYR A 479 -43.78 -40.89 2.49
N PHE A 480 -42.86 -40.52 1.59
CA PHE A 480 -42.81 -41.06 0.23
C PHE A 480 -42.15 -42.43 0.11
N ALA A 481 -41.53 -42.94 1.17
CA ALA A 481 -41.04 -44.32 1.24
C ALA A 481 -42.09 -45.30 1.76
N THR A 482 -43.13 -44.80 2.44
CA THR A 482 -44.23 -45.62 3.00
C THR A 482 -45.50 -45.59 2.16
N THR A 483 -45.59 -44.71 1.17
CA THR A 483 -46.61 -44.66 0.11
C THR A 483 -46.03 -45.15 -1.21
#